data_AF-A0A939B2R4-F1
#
_entry.id   AF-A0A939B2R4-F1
#
_cell.length_a   1.000
_cell.length_b   1.000
_cell.length_c   1.000
_cell.angle_alpha   90.00
_cell.angle_beta   90.00
_cell.angle_gamma   90.00
#
_symmetry.space_group_name_H-M   'P 1'
#
loop_
_entity.id
_entity.type
_entity.pdbx_description
1 polymer ?
#
loop_
_entity_poly.entity_id
_entity_poly.type
_entity_poly.pdbx_seq_one_letter_code
_entity_poly.pdbx_strand_id
1 'polypeptide(L)'
;MEERFNFNQLLQKPIAMMTGEELCFLITKSVESTEKSTSPMASKGNYYGIEGIARVFGCSVPTANRIKKSGIIDKAITQIGRKIVVDADLALSLAKESGGIRIKE
;
A
#
# COMPACT_ATOMS: atom_id res chain seq x y z
N MET A 1 -15.18 -25.32 -20.80
CA MET A 1 -16.48 -24.92 -21.40
C MET A 1 -16.87 -23.66 -20.68
N GLU A 2 -16.10 -22.61 -20.95
CA GLU A 2 -16.11 -21.39 -20.15
C GLU A 2 -17.14 -20.37 -20.67
N GLU A 3 -17.70 -19.65 -19.69
CA GLU A 3 -18.54 -18.45 -19.78
C GLU A 3 -19.98 -18.60 -20.25
N ARG A 4 -20.91 -18.75 -19.28
CA ARG A 4 -22.33 -18.40 -19.48
C ARG A 4 -22.99 -17.67 -18.30
N PHE A 5 -22.22 -16.98 -17.46
CA PHE A 5 -22.79 -16.16 -16.38
C PHE A 5 -22.70 -14.67 -16.74
N ASN A 6 -23.81 -14.11 -17.23
CA ASN A 6 -23.94 -12.69 -17.51
C ASN A 6 -24.08 -11.90 -16.20
N PHE A 7 -23.04 -11.15 -15.83
CA PHE A 7 -22.99 -10.37 -14.58
C PHE A 7 -24.19 -9.42 -14.42
N ASN A 8 -24.55 -8.69 -15.47
CA ASN A 8 -25.68 -7.75 -15.43
C ASN A 8 -27.04 -8.46 -15.23
N GLN A 9 -27.19 -9.70 -15.69
CA GLN A 9 -28.41 -10.48 -15.52
C GLN A 9 -28.52 -11.02 -14.08
N LEU A 10 -27.39 -11.37 -13.46
CA LEU A 10 -27.32 -11.85 -12.08
C LEU A 10 -27.67 -10.76 -11.07
N LEU A 11 -27.27 -9.50 -11.32
CA LEU A 11 -27.60 -8.36 -10.46
C LEU A 11 -29.09 -8.01 -10.44
N GLN A 12 -29.81 -8.31 -11.52
CA GLN A 12 -31.25 -8.03 -11.65
C GLN A 12 -32.13 -9.16 -11.10
N LYS A 13 -31.53 -10.30 -10.73
CA LYS A 13 -32.23 -11.47 -10.22
C LYS A 13 -32.30 -11.39 -8.69
N PRO A 14 -33.46 -11.64 -8.06
CA PRO A 14 -33.53 -11.72 -6.60
C PRO A 14 -32.69 -12.90 -6.09
N ILE A 15 -31.99 -12.69 -4.98
CA ILE A 15 -31.06 -13.68 -4.38
C ILE A 15 -31.75 -15.03 -4.12
N ALA A 16 -33.03 -15.00 -3.72
CA ALA A 16 -33.81 -16.21 -3.45
C ALA A 16 -34.04 -17.12 -4.69
N MET A 17 -33.84 -16.60 -5.90
CA MET A 17 -33.96 -17.35 -7.15
C MET A 17 -32.59 -17.73 -7.73
N MET A 18 -31.50 -17.33 -7.08
CA MET A 18 -30.13 -17.57 -7.52
C MET A 18 -29.68 -18.99 -7.18
N THR A 19 -28.93 -19.64 -8.07
CA THR A 19 -28.29 -20.93 -7.75
C THR A 19 -27.03 -20.71 -6.91
N GLY A 20 -26.59 -21.72 -6.16
CA GLY A 20 -25.38 -21.61 -5.34
C GLY A 20 -24.12 -21.28 -6.14
N GLU A 21 -24.04 -21.76 -7.39
CA GLU A 21 -22.93 -21.46 -8.31
C GLU A 21 -22.93 -19.98 -8.73
N GLU A 22 -24.10 -19.44 -9.06
CA GLU A 22 -24.30 -18.03 -9.40
C GLU A 22 -23.87 -17.12 -8.24
N LEU A 23 -24.25 -17.48 -7.00
CA LEU A 23 -23.89 -16.73 -5.80
C LEU A 23 -22.38 -16.78 -5.52
N CYS A 24 -21.78 -17.96 -5.61
CA CYS A 24 -20.34 -18.16 -5.42
C CYS A 24 -19.53 -17.33 -6.43
N PHE A 25 -20.00 -17.25 -7.69
CA PHE A 25 -19.38 -16.43 -8.73
C PHE A 25 -19.40 -14.93 -8.37
N LEU A 26 -20.52 -14.38 -7.88
CA LEU A 26 -20.59 -12.97 -7.47
C LEU A 26 -19.68 -12.67 -6.28
N ILE A 27 -19.65 -13.55 -5.29
CA ILE A 27 -18.78 -13.40 -4.10
C ILE A 27 -17.33 -13.42 -4.54
N THR A 28 -16.91 -14.42 -5.33
CA THR A 28 -15.54 -14.57 -5.83
C THR A 28 -15.10 -13.34 -6.63
N LYS A 29 -15.97 -12.81 -7.49
CA LYS A 29 -15.73 -11.56 -8.24
C LYS A 29 -15.54 -10.35 -7.32
N SER A 30 -16.32 -10.27 -6.24
CA SER A 30 -16.20 -9.20 -5.24
C SER A 30 -14.85 -9.28 -4.52
N VAL A 31 -14.43 -10.46 -4.06
CA VAL A 31 -13.12 -10.62 -3.40
C VAL A 31 -11.98 -10.33 -4.36
N GLU A 32 -11.99 -10.85 -5.60
CA GLU A 32 -10.97 -10.54 -6.61
C GLU A 32 -10.85 -9.04 -6.92
N SER A 33 -11.97 -8.31 -6.91
CA SER A 33 -11.97 -6.85 -7.06
C SER A 33 -11.33 -6.16 -5.85
N THR A 34 -11.41 -6.77 -4.67
CA THR A 34 -10.81 -6.28 -3.43
C THR A 34 -9.31 -6.59 -3.37
N GLU A 35 -8.86 -7.70 -3.96
CA GLU A 35 -7.42 -8.07 -3.98
C GLU A 35 -6.64 -7.31 -5.07
N LYS A 36 -7.33 -6.81 -6.11
CA LYS A 36 -6.75 -5.91 -7.11
C LYS A 36 -6.96 -4.42 -6.84
N SER A 37 -7.60 -4.06 -5.72
CA SER A 37 -7.72 -2.68 -5.24
C SER A 37 -6.96 -2.43 -3.94
N THR A 38 -5.88 -3.17 -3.70
CA THR A 38 -4.74 -2.67 -2.91
C THR A 38 -3.43 -2.80 -3.70
N SER A 39 -3.47 -2.66 -5.02
CA SER A 39 -2.40 -1.93 -5.68
C SER A 39 -2.88 -0.49 -5.79
N PRO A 40 -2.40 0.45 -4.96
CA PRO A 40 -2.51 1.84 -5.32
C PRO A 40 -1.71 1.98 -6.61
N MET A 41 -2.43 2.03 -7.73
CA MET A 41 -1.95 2.53 -9.01
C MET A 41 -1.18 3.82 -8.72
N ALA A 42 0.15 3.74 -8.74
CA ALA A 42 1.07 4.86 -8.80
C ALA A 42 0.71 6.10 -7.96
N SER A 43 0.27 5.91 -6.72
CA SER A 43 0.54 6.93 -5.71
C SER A 43 1.84 6.49 -5.08
N LYS A 44 2.98 7.00 -5.59
CA LYS A 44 4.19 7.09 -4.77
C LYS A 44 3.72 7.50 -3.39
N GLY A 45 3.77 6.57 -2.43
CA GLY A 45 3.18 6.79 -1.13
C GLY A 45 4.03 7.85 -0.47
N ASN A 46 3.67 9.11 -0.64
CA ASN A 46 4.36 10.19 0.03
C ASN A 46 4.02 10.04 1.52
N TYR A 47 5.04 9.75 2.32
CA TYR A 47 4.90 9.59 3.75
C TYR A 47 5.11 10.95 4.43
N TYR A 48 4.34 11.24 5.48
CA TYR A 48 4.33 12.56 6.10
C TYR A 48 4.86 12.54 7.53
N GLY A 49 5.69 13.51 7.87
CA GLY A 49 6.23 13.68 9.22
C GLY A 49 7.26 12.61 9.61
N ILE A 50 7.61 12.60 10.91
CA ILE A 50 8.47 11.55 11.49
C ILE A 50 7.76 10.19 11.46
N GLU A 51 6.45 10.17 11.66
CA GLU A 51 5.62 8.97 11.56
C GLU A 51 5.72 8.35 10.15
N GLY A 52 5.83 9.20 9.12
CA GLY A 52 6.08 8.75 7.76
C GLY A 52 7.37 7.96 7.63
N ILE A 53 8.47 8.45 8.20
CA ILE A 53 9.76 7.76 8.22
C ILE A 53 9.64 6.44 8.99
N ALA A 54 8.94 6.45 10.13
CA ALA A 54 8.71 5.26 10.94
C ALA A 54 8.00 4.15 10.15
N ARG A 55 6.97 4.51 9.37
CA ARG A 55 6.24 3.58 8.50
C ARG A 55 7.07 3.04 7.34
N VAL A 56 7.88 3.88 6.69
CA VAL A 56 8.77 3.44 5.58
C VAL A 56 9.76 2.38 6.05
N PHE A 57 10.33 2.54 7.25
CA PHE A 57 11.36 1.65 7.77
C PHE A 57 10.85 0.60 8.77
N GLY A 58 9.53 0.52 9.01
CA GLY A 58 8.94 -0.38 10.00
C GLY A 58 9.51 -0.21 11.40
N CYS A 59 9.87 1.01 11.80
CA CYS A 59 10.61 1.29 13.02
C CYS A 59 9.84 2.18 14.00
N SER A 60 10.27 2.21 15.26
CA SER A 60 9.68 3.11 16.25
C SER A 60 10.00 4.59 15.98
N VAL A 61 9.14 5.51 16.43
CA VAL A 61 9.33 6.97 16.34
C VAL A 61 10.72 7.46 16.80
N PRO A 62 11.29 7.01 17.95
CA PRO A 62 12.64 7.44 18.35
C PRO A 62 13.74 6.94 17.39
N THR A 63 13.57 5.76 16.79
CA THR A 63 14.48 5.25 15.76
C THR A 63 14.37 6.08 14.48
N ALA A 64 13.15 6.42 14.05
CA ALA A 64 12.93 7.31 12.91
C ALA A 64 13.58 8.70 13.11
N ASN A 65 13.55 9.24 14.34
CA ASN A 65 14.25 10.47 14.68
C ASN A 65 15.78 10.33 14.59
N ARG A 66 16.35 9.18 14.96
CA ARG A 66 17.79 8.90 14.74
C ARG A 66 18.12 8.82 13.27
N ILE A 67 17.29 8.16 12.46
CA ILE A 67 17.46 8.05 11.01
C ILE A 67 17.43 9.45 10.38
N LYS A 68 16.47 10.29 10.73
CA LYS A 68 16.44 11.69 10.29
C LYS A 68 17.70 12.47 10.71
N LYS A 69 18.14 12.33 11.96
CA LYS A 69 19.36 13.01 12.46
C LYS A 69 20.65 12.50 11.82
N SER A 70 20.65 11.26 11.32
CA SER A 70 21.83 10.65 10.69
C SER A 70 22.11 11.19 9.28
N GLY A 71 21.14 11.85 8.65
CA GLY A 71 21.28 12.43 7.31
C GLY A 71 21.30 11.43 6.14
N ILE A 72 21.20 10.12 6.42
CA ILE A 72 21.25 9.05 5.40
C ILE A 72 20.16 9.21 4.33
N ILE A 73 18.98 9.67 4.74
CA ILE A 73 17.78 9.79 3.90
C ILE A 73 17.45 11.23 3.49
N ASP A 74 18.35 12.19 3.71
CA ASP A 74 18.06 13.62 3.49
C ASP A 74 17.63 13.92 2.05
N LYS A 75 18.19 13.21 1.06
CA LYS A 75 17.80 13.35 -0.35
C LYS A 75 16.37 12.86 -0.62
N ALA A 76 15.82 11.99 0.22
CA ALA A 76 14.43 11.52 0.13
C ALA A 76 13.44 12.41 0.90
N ILE A 77 13.95 13.34 1.72
CA ILE A 77 13.15 14.21 2.57
C ILE A 77 12.99 15.58 1.89
N THR A 78 11.74 15.94 1.60
CA THR A 78 11.37 17.32 1.27
C THR A 78 10.77 17.99 2.50
N GLN A 79 11.46 18.98 3.07
CA GLN A 79 10.96 19.73 4.22
C GLN A 79 10.47 21.12 3.81
N ILE A 80 9.19 21.40 4.09
CA ILE A 80 8.58 22.73 3.93
C ILE A 80 8.20 23.23 5.32
N GLY A 81 9.05 24.07 5.92
CA GLY A 81 8.87 24.54 7.29
C GLY A 81 8.89 23.37 8.30
N ARG A 82 7.76 23.14 9.00
CA ARG A 82 7.59 21.99 9.92
C ARG A 82 7.00 20.74 9.27
N LYS A 83 6.58 20.84 8.00
CA LYS A 83 6.03 19.72 7.24
C LYS A 83 7.17 18.94 6.60
N ILE A 84 7.17 17.62 6.78
CA ILE A 84 8.15 16.70 6.20
C ILE A 84 7.40 15.79 5.25
N VAL A 85 7.86 15.68 4.03
CA VAL A 85 7.36 14.75 3.00
C VAL A 85 8.49 13.82 2.61
N VAL A 86 8.23 12.52 2.58
CA VAL A 86 9.25 11.49 2.34
C VAL A 86 8.84 10.63 1.16
N ASP A 87 9.73 10.49 0.18
CA ASP A 87 9.60 9.50 -0.89
C ASP A 87 10.16 8.15 -0.42
N ALA A 88 9.30 7.13 -0.35
CA ALA A 88 9.63 5.83 0.23
C ALA A 88 10.66 5.03 -0.59
N ASP A 89 10.51 5.06 -1.92
CA ASP A 89 11.35 4.27 -2.82
C ASP A 89 12.79 4.78 -2.78
N LEU A 90 12.94 6.11 -2.75
CA LEU A 90 14.23 6.77 -2.66
C LEU A 90 14.86 6.58 -1.28
N ALA A 91 14.06 6.65 -0.20
CA ALA A 91 14.54 6.41 1.16
C ALA A 91 15.06 4.97 1.37
N LEU A 92 14.35 3.96 0.84
CA LEU A 92 14.77 2.56 0.92
C LEU A 92 16.04 2.29 0.09
N SER A 93 16.15 2.91 -1.08
CA SER A 93 17.33 2.78 -1.94
C SER A 93 18.59 3.35 -1.27
N LEU A 94 18.49 4.55 -0.68
CA LEU A 94 19.59 5.18 0.06
C LEU A 94 19.98 4.39 1.31
N ALA A 95 19.00 3.81 2.00
CA ALA A 95 19.26 2.98 3.17
C ALA A 95 20.05 1.71 2.80
N LYS A 96 19.72 1.08 1.66
CA LYS A 96 20.45 -0.08 1.12
C LYS A 96 21.88 0.28 0.73
N GLU A 97 22.07 1.40 0.02
CA GLU A 97 23.39 1.88 -0.40
C GLU A 97 24.29 2.22 0.81
N SER A 98 23.71 2.79 1.86
CA SER A 98 24.46 3.20 3.05
C SER A 98 24.74 2.04 4.02
N GLY A 99 24.02 0.92 3.94
CA GLY A 99 24.21 -0.30 4.76
C GLY A 99 24.02 -0.13 6.30
N GLY A 100 23.88 1.10 6.79
CA GLY A 100 23.86 1.42 8.22
C GLY A 100 22.51 1.26 8.92
N ILE A 101 21.44 1.02 8.16
CA ILE A 101 20.08 0.86 8.70
C ILE A 101 19.72 -0.63 8.65
N ARG A 102 19.83 -1.32 9.79
CA ARG A 102 19.33 -2.70 9.93
C ARG A 102 17.81 -2.66 10.00
N ILE A 103 17.17 -2.75 8.84
CA ILE A 103 15.73 -2.96 8.72
C ILE A 103 15.51 -4.41 9.18
N LYS A 104 14.84 -4.62 10.31
CA LYS A 104 14.38 -5.97 10.67
C LYS A 104 13.17 -6.25 9.78
N GLU A 105 13.32 -7.21 8.86
CA GLU A 105 12.18 -7.89 8.24
C GLU A 105 11.25 -8.48 9.32
#